data_AF-A0A6I1NU46-F1
#
_entry.id   AF-A0A6I1NU46-F1
#
_cell.length_a   1.000
_cell.length_b   1.000
_cell.length_c   1.000
_cell.angle_alpha   90.00
_cell.angle_beta   90.00
_cell.angle_gamma   90.00
#
_symmetry.space_group_name_H-M   'P 1'
#
loop_
_entity.id
_entity.type
_entity.pdbx_description
1 polymer ?
#
loop_
_entity_poly.entity_id
_entity_poly.type
_entity_poly.pdbx_seq_one_letter_code
_entity_poly.pdbx_strand_id
1 'polypeptide(L)'
;MNEAACTTDLNLFELDRCRWLQEHGGSMEGFTTKHGAILAEHGAISESLKAHLKIPAFFDTLVLTSENRGLLGASLNSDDGASERISDYAVSSARSFVGQMFCVDLSSVIVIRARKQVMPANALGTVYSHAVYHHVIVVPEFSFDPMGILVRQFAIAAHYTCMRQKPGLAALMTDNLTQSMVGHYALLRFASLHPEECAVMRHLQLMVSWEFAKGLSKTPQMPMGFVASDLGGQLMRDYGGGMFKAVMTDLYESMTHGQAIWFGSNNFTGMVLALTFLGDDHGMTQFMRIDSGDRALADKITEAFPGIRPLAFEQCFAGFNAQLARMIQLGTARAA
;
A
#
# COMPACT_ATOMS: atom_id res chain seq x y z
N MET A 1 -7.07 -26.57 -16.03
CA MET A 1 -6.20 -25.40 -16.21
C MET A 1 -4.79 -25.90 -16.45
N ASN A 2 -4.13 -25.51 -17.55
CA ASN A 2 -2.72 -25.84 -17.77
C ASN A 2 -1.85 -24.80 -17.04
N GLU A 3 -1.46 -25.11 -15.82
CA GLU A 3 -0.74 -24.20 -14.92
C GLU A 3 0.65 -23.80 -15.44
N ALA A 4 1.34 -24.73 -16.11
CA ALA A 4 2.64 -24.47 -16.72
C ALA A 4 2.53 -23.45 -17.86
N ALA A 5 1.48 -23.55 -18.68
CA ALA A 5 1.21 -22.58 -19.74
C ALA A 5 0.87 -21.19 -19.17
N CYS A 6 0.04 -21.11 -18.12
CA CYS A 6 -0.29 -19.85 -17.46
C CYS A 6 0.95 -19.18 -16.84
N THR A 7 1.80 -19.98 -16.18
CA THR A 7 3.05 -19.50 -15.58
C THR A 7 4.01 -18.98 -16.64
N THR A 8 4.15 -19.70 -17.75
CA THR A 8 5.01 -19.29 -18.87
C THR A 8 4.52 -17.99 -19.50
N ASP A 9 3.22 -17.89 -19.76
CA ASP A 9 2.59 -16.71 -20.34
C ASP A 9 2.73 -15.48 -19.44
N LEU A 10 2.54 -15.64 -18.12
CA LEU A 10 2.76 -14.57 -17.15
C LEU A 10 4.23 -14.12 -17.10
N ASN A 11 5.19 -15.05 -17.11
CA ASN A 11 6.61 -14.70 -17.11
C ASN A 11 7.00 -13.90 -18.36
N LEU A 12 6.43 -14.24 -19.52
CA LEU A 12 6.64 -13.48 -20.77
C LEU A 12 6.00 -12.09 -20.70
N PHE A 13 4.78 -11.98 -20.16
CA PHE A 13 4.13 -10.69 -19.90
C PHE A 13 4.98 -9.80 -18.99
N GLU A 14 5.50 -10.35 -17.90
CA GLU A 14 6.34 -9.61 -16.97
C GLU A 14 7.67 -9.18 -17.59
N LEU A 15 8.25 -10.00 -18.47
CA LEU A 15 9.46 -9.66 -19.22
C LEU A 15 9.21 -8.51 -20.20
N ASP A 16 8.13 -8.57 -20.98
CA ASP A 16 7.74 -7.50 -21.90
C ASP A 16 7.53 -6.19 -21.15
N ARG A 17 6.80 -6.25 -20.01
CA ARG A 17 6.57 -5.09 -19.14
C ARG A 17 7.86 -4.51 -18.57
N CYS A 18 8.78 -5.37 -18.11
CA CYS A 18 10.07 -4.93 -17.58
C CYS A 18 10.88 -4.15 -18.63
N ARG A 19 11.00 -4.70 -19.85
CA ARG A 19 11.71 -4.03 -20.96
C ARG A 19 11.06 -2.70 -21.31
N TRP A 20 9.73 -2.68 -21.44
CA TRP A 20 8.99 -1.46 -21.74
C TRP A 20 9.24 -0.36 -20.70
N LEU A 21 9.12 -0.69 -19.41
CA LEU A 21 9.34 0.26 -18.31
C LEU A 21 10.76 0.85 -18.35
N GLN A 22 11.78 0.04 -18.64
CA GLN A 22 13.16 0.51 -18.76
C GLN A 22 13.34 1.45 -19.95
N GLU A 23 12.77 1.10 -21.11
CA GLU A 23 12.86 1.90 -22.34
C GLU A 23 12.08 3.22 -22.25
N HIS A 24 10.97 3.24 -21.50
CA HIS A 24 10.03 4.36 -21.43
C HIS A 24 10.07 5.11 -20.08
N GLY A 25 11.18 5.00 -19.34
CA GLY A 25 11.41 5.77 -18.12
C GLY A 25 10.34 5.55 -17.04
N GLY A 26 9.80 4.33 -16.95
CA GLY A 26 8.80 3.93 -15.98
C GLY A 26 7.35 4.18 -16.41
N SER A 27 7.10 4.72 -17.61
CA SER A 27 5.74 4.92 -18.10
C SER A 27 5.11 3.63 -18.61
N MET A 28 3.86 3.38 -18.23
CA MET A 28 3.02 2.32 -18.78
C MET A 28 2.11 2.82 -19.92
N GLU A 29 2.16 4.11 -20.24
CA GLU A 29 1.38 4.68 -21.34
C GLU A 29 1.78 4.01 -22.66
N GLY A 30 0.80 3.49 -23.39
CA GLY A 30 1.02 2.81 -24.68
C GLY A 30 1.54 1.38 -24.58
N PHE A 31 1.77 0.82 -23.38
CA PHE A 31 2.21 -0.57 -23.24
C PHE A 31 1.14 -1.53 -23.76
N THR A 32 1.53 -2.42 -24.67
CA THR A 32 0.69 -3.51 -25.17
C THR A 32 1.50 -4.80 -25.29
N THR A 33 0.90 -5.94 -24.97
CA THR A 33 1.50 -7.26 -25.20
C THR A 33 0.40 -8.27 -25.47
N LYS A 34 0.77 -9.33 -26.20
CA LYS A 34 -0.08 -10.51 -26.44
C LYS A 34 0.01 -11.55 -25.32
N HIS A 35 1.04 -11.46 -24.47
CA HIS A 35 1.24 -12.37 -23.35
C HIS A 35 0.37 -11.95 -22.15
N GLY A 36 0.04 -12.90 -21.29
CA GLY A 36 -0.84 -12.70 -20.13
C GLY A 36 -2.32 -12.99 -20.41
N ALA A 37 -2.70 -13.22 -21.66
CA ALA A 37 -4.07 -13.54 -22.06
C ALA A 37 -4.56 -14.86 -21.46
N ILE A 38 -3.69 -15.88 -21.39
CA ILE A 38 -4.05 -17.21 -20.88
C ILE A 38 -4.39 -17.12 -19.39
N LEU A 39 -3.58 -16.35 -18.63
CA LEU A 39 -3.83 -16.12 -17.22
C LEU A 39 -5.14 -15.36 -16.99
N ALA A 40 -5.42 -14.32 -17.78
CA ALA A 40 -6.64 -13.54 -17.65
C ALA A 40 -7.91 -14.40 -17.87
N GLU A 41 -7.89 -15.26 -18.89
CA GLU A 41 -9.00 -16.18 -19.20
C GLU A 41 -9.24 -17.22 -18.09
N HIS A 42 -8.17 -17.78 -17.52
CA HIS A 42 -8.26 -18.91 -16.59
C HIS A 42 -8.36 -18.47 -15.12
N GLY A 43 -7.68 -17.39 -14.74
CA GLY A 43 -7.69 -16.84 -13.39
C GLY A 43 -9.03 -16.19 -13.01
N ALA A 44 -9.79 -15.71 -14.00
CA ALA A 44 -11.11 -15.13 -13.77
C ALA A 44 -12.16 -16.13 -13.24
N ILE A 45 -11.93 -17.45 -13.35
CA ILE A 45 -12.94 -18.48 -13.04
C ILE A 45 -12.60 -19.28 -11.77
N SER A 46 -11.34 -19.26 -11.29
CA SER A 46 -10.93 -20.09 -10.15
C SER A 46 -11.20 -19.41 -8.80
N GLU A 47 -12.15 -19.92 -8.02
CA GLU A 47 -12.43 -19.43 -6.66
C GLU A 47 -11.26 -19.66 -5.69
N SER A 48 -10.56 -20.79 -5.84
CA SER A 48 -9.37 -21.11 -5.01
C SER A 48 -8.30 -20.03 -5.16
N LEU A 49 -8.03 -19.57 -6.39
CA LEU A 49 -7.07 -18.51 -6.67
C LEU A 49 -7.54 -17.11 -6.21
N LYS A 50 -8.82 -16.95 -5.87
CA LYS A 50 -9.41 -15.69 -5.40
C LYS A 50 -9.57 -15.64 -3.88
N ALA A 51 -9.13 -16.66 -3.14
CA ALA A 51 -9.28 -16.71 -1.68
C ALA A 51 -8.63 -15.49 -0.99
N HIS A 52 -7.52 -14.98 -1.54
CA HIS A 52 -6.85 -13.78 -1.05
C HIS A 52 -7.71 -12.49 -1.10
N LEU A 53 -8.72 -12.42 -1.98
CA LEU A 53 -9.61 -11.26 -2.11
C LEU A 53 -10.68 -11.20 -1.00
N LYS A 54 -10.81 -12.24 -0.19
CA LYS A 54 -11.77 -12.29 0.91
C LYS A 54 -11.22 -11.53 2.11
N ILE A 55 -11.56 -10.24 2.18
CA ILE A 55 -11.26 -9.38 3.32
C ILE A 55 -12.30 -9.66 4.41
N PRO A 56 -11.89 -9.97 5.65
CA PRO A 56 -12.83 -10.12 6.74
C PRO A 56 -13.63 -8.83 7.01
N ALA A 57 -14.95 -8.95 7.15
CA ALA A 57 -15.88 -7.82 7.27
C ALA A 57 -15.57 -6.85 8.43
N PHE A 58 -14.85 -7.31 9.46
CA PHE A 58 -14.46 -6.45 10.57
C PHE A 58 -13.36 -5.45 10.18
N PHE A 59 -12.45 -5.77 9.24
CA PHE A 59 -11.52 -4.77 8.71
C PHE A 59 -12.25 -3.67 7.92
N ASP A 60 -13.38 -4.03 7.32
CA ASP A 60 -14.25 -3.08 6.66
C ASP A 60 -14.93 -2.10 7.63
N THR A 61 -15.07 -2.39 8.92
CA THR A 61 -15.74 -1.49 9.88
C THR A 61 -14.78 -0.56 10.63
N LEU A 62 -13.46 -0.69 10.45
CA LEU A 62 -12.48 0.18 11.10
C LEU A 62 -12.58 1.63 10.59
N VAL A 63 -12.55 2.56 11.54
CA VAL A 63 -12.67 4.01 11.39
C VAL A 63 -11.66 4.73 12.30
N LEU A 64 -11.32 5.98 12.00
CA LEU A 64 -10.48 6.79 12.88
C LEU A 64 -11.29 7.35 14.07
N THR A 65 -10.68 7.50 15.25
CA THR A 65 -11.30 8.27 16.35
C THR A 65 -11.29 9.75 16.04
N SER A 66 -12.31 10.51 16.48
CA SER A 66 -12.38 11.97 16.27
C SER A 66 -11.13 12.73 16.75
N GLU A 67 -10.45 12.24 17.79
CA GLU A 67 -9.17 12.80 18.26
C GLU A 67 -8.05 12.62 17.23
N ASN A 68 -7.79 11.39 16.78
CA ASN A 68 -6.77 11.11 15.76
C ASN A 68 -7.08 11.82 14.44
N ARG A 69 -8.36 11.93 14.09
CA ARG A 69 -8.85 12.74 12.96
C ARG A 69 -8.42 14.21 13.12
N GLY A 70 -8.73 14.85 14.24
CA GLY A 70 -8.37 16.23 14.51
C GLY A 70 -6.86 16.49 14.50
N LEU A 71 -6.08 15.59 15.11
CA LEU A 71 -4.61 15.67 15.14
C LEU A 71 -4.00 15.57 13.73
N LEU A 72 -4.46 14.63 12.91
CA LEU A 72 -4.04 14.51 11.51
C LEU A 72 -4.42 15.77 10.73
N GLY A 73 -5.67 16.23 10.84
CA GLY A 73 -6.13 17.44 10.15
C GLY A 73 -5.33 18.70 10.50
N ALA A 74 -4.97 18.88 11.77
CA ALA A 74 -4.17 20.02 12.21
C ALA A 74 -2.74 20.00 11.66
N SER A 75 -2.08 18.84 11.71
CA SER A 75 -0.70 18.69 11.23
C SER A 75 -0.57 18.92 9.72
N LEU A 76 -1.59 18.58 8.94
CA LEU A 76 -1.53 18.63 7.48
C LEU A 76 -1.81 20.02 6.90
N ASN A 77 -2.54 20.86 7.62
CA ASN A 77 -2.75 22.25 7.23
C ASN A 77 -1.53 23.14 7.53
N SER A 78 -0.43 22.57 8.04
CA SER A 78 0.76 23.32 8.49
C SER A 78 2.02 23.10 7.65
N ASP A 79 1.99 22.19 6.67
CA ASP A 79 3.22 21.73 6.00
C ASP A 79 3.14 21.92 4.46
N ASP A 80 3.89 22.89 3.94
CA ASP A 80 4.01 23.23 2.51
C ASP A 80 5.10 22.39 1.80
N GLY A 81 5.39 21.19 2.32
CA GLY A 81 6.60 20.39 2.07
C GLY A 81 7.14 20.43 0.63
N ALA A 82 8.34 21.00 0.49
CA ALA A 82 9.12 20.98 -0.73
C ALA A 82 9.48 19.54 -1.12
N SER A 83 9.48 19.23 -2.43
CA SER A 83 9.89 17.91 -2.92
C SER A 83 11.39 17.85 -3.14
N GLU A 84 12.01 16.77 -2.68
CA GLU A 84 13.43 16.49 -2.84
C GLU A 84 13.68 15.43 -3.91
N ARG A 85 14.85 15.47 -4.54
CA ARG A 85 15.23 14.47 -5.53
C ARG A 85 15.56 13.14 -4.87
N ILE A 86 15.05 12.04 -5.42
CA ILE A 86 15.44 10.70 -4.96
C ILE A 86 16.88 10.40 -5.36
N SER A 87 17.76 10.24 -4.38
CA SER A 87 19.19 9.98 -4.58
C SER A 87 19.52 8.48 -4.67
N ASP A 88 20.71 8.14 -5.17
CA ASP A 88 21.22 6.76 -5.15
C ASP A 88 21.48 6.27 -3.72
N TYR A 89 21.89 7.18 -2.84
CA TYR A 89 22.04 6.91 -1.42
C TYR A 89 20.70 6.48 -0.81
N ALA A 90 19.62 7.22 -1.03
CA ALA A 90 18.29 6.87 -0.51
C ALA A 90 17.84 5.49 -1.02
N VAL A 91 18.08 5.19 -2.30
CA VAL A 91 17.79 3.86 -2.87
C VAL A 91 18.59 2.77 -2.17
N SER A 92 19.89 2.96 -1.96
CA SER A 92 20.75 1.98 -1.30
C SER A 92 20.36 1.76 0.16
N SER A 93 20.09 2.83 0.89
CA SER A 93 19.71 2.78 2.31
C SER A 93 18.36 2.10 2.51
N ALA A 94 17.33 2.47 1.74
CA ALA A 94 16.03 1.82 1.79
C ALA A 94 16.11 0.33 1.43
N ARG A 95 16.88 -0.02 0.38
CA ARG A 95 17.12 -1.42 -0.02
C ARG A 95 17.75 -2.20 1.14
N SER A 96 18.80 -1.65 1.75
CA SER A 96 19.51 -2.31 2.86
C SER A 96 18.61 -2.49 4.07
N PHE A 97 17.87 -1.44 4.46
CA PHE A 97 16.96 -1.47 5.60
C PHE A 97 15.91 -2.58 5.43
N VAL A 98 15.19 -2.59 4.31
CA VAL A 98 14.15 -3.58 4.05
C VAL A 98 14.73 -4.99 3.90
N GLY A 99 15.85 -5.13 3.18
CA GLY A 99 16.49 -6.43 2.99
C GLY A 99 16.92 -7.07 4.31
N GLN A 100 17.43 -6.27 5.25
CA GLN A 100 17.75 -6.73 6.60
C GLN A 100 16.49 -7.05 7.40
N MET A 101 15.50 -6.16 7.38
CA MET A 101 14.25 -6.30 8.14
C MET A 101 13.51 -7.60 7.83
N PHE A 102 13.42 -7.97 6.55
CA PHE A 102 12.72 -9.18 6.12
C PHE A 102 13.64 -10.36 5.77
N CYS A 103 14.96 -10.20 5.90
CA CYS A 103 15.95 -11.18 5.49
C CYS A 103 15.80 -11.62 4.02
N VAL A 104 15.60 -10.65 3.12
CA VAL A 104 15.41 -10.89 1.67
C VAL A 104 16.51 -10.18 0.88
N ASP A 105 17.09 -10.87 -0.10
CA ASP A 105 18.02 -10.25 -1.04
C ASP A 105 17.26 -9.40 -2.07
N LEU A 106 17.52 -8.09 -2.05
CA LEU A 106 16.92 -7.09 -2.94
C LEU A 106 17.95 -6.46 -3.89
N SER A 107 19.14 -7.04 -4.01
CA SER A 107 20.23 -6.54 -4.85
C SER A 107 19.85 -6.45 -6.34
N SER A 108 18.99 -7.36 -6.80
CA SER A 108 18.54 -7.46 -8.19
C SER A 108 17.32 -6.59 -8.51
N VAL A 109 16.75 -5.89 -7.53
CA VAL A 109 15.60 -5.01 -7.71
C VAL A 109 16.03 -3.70 -8.39
N ILE A 110 15.41 -3.42 -9.52
CA ILE A 110 15.66 -2.25 -10.36
C ILE A 110 14.80 -1.09 -9.88
N VAL A 111 15.39 0.11 -9.74
CA VAL A 111 14.66 1.33 -9.41
C VAL A 111 14.70 2.30 -10.58
N ILE A 112 13.53 2.71 -11.06
CA ILE A 112 13.36 3.70 -12.12
C ILE A 112 12.77 4.97 -11.52
N ARG A 113 13.47 6.10 -11.70
CA ARG A 113 13.02 7.44 -11.30
C ARG A 113 12.25 8.08 -12.46
N ALA A 114 10.93 8.04 -12.38
CA ALA A 114 10.02 8.54 -13.39
C ALA A 114 9.94 10.07 -13.37
N ARG A 115 9.93 10.69 -14.56
CA ARG A 115 9.76 12.14 -14.69
C ARG A 115 8.37 12.58 -14.21
N LYS A 116 8.23 13.86 -13.86
CA LYS A 116 6.98 14.44 -13.33
C LYS A 116 5.74 14.18 -14.21
N GLN A 117 5.89 14.12 -15.53
CA GLN A 117 4.79 13.83 -16.46
C GLN A 117 4.27 12.39 -16.35
N VAL A 118 5.14 11.46 -15.95
CA VAL A 118 4.79 10.05 -15.74
C VAL A 118 4.29 9.83 -14.31
N MET A 119 4.98 10.44 -13.33
CA MET A 119 4.66 10.27 -11.92
C MET A 119 4.91 11.57 -11.16
N PRO A 120 3.86 12.21 -10.59
CA PRO A 120 4.01 13.46 -9.85
C PRO A 120 4.68 13.23 -8.48
N ALA A 121 5.23 14.30 -7.90
CA ALA A 121 6.03 14.21 -6.68
C ALA A 121 5.26 13.78 -5.41
N ASN A 122 3.94 13.81 -5.44
CA ASN A 122 3.06 13.33 -4.39
C ASN A 122 2.70 11.83 -4.54
N ALA A 123 3.13 11.16 -5.59
CA ALA A 123 2.87 9.74 -5.79
C ALA A 123 3.75 8.86 -4.88
N LEU A 124 3.19 7.74 -4.41
CA LEU A 124 3.90 6.79 -3.56
C LEU A 124 4.88 5.88 -4.32
N GLY A 125 4.83 5.86 -5.65
CA GLY A 125 5.50 4.86 -6.48
C GLY A 125 4.73 3.54 -6.59
N THR A 126 5.22 2.67 -7.46
CA THR A 126 4.62 1.38 -7.81
C THR A 126 5.70 0.32 -7.96
N VAL A 127 5.38 -0.93 -7.60
CA VAL A 127 6.23 -2.10 -7.87
C VAL A 127 5.58 -2.99 -8.91
N TYR A 128 6.38 -3.45 -9.86
CA TYR A 128 6.02 -4.42 -10.87
C TYR A 128 6.80 -5.72 -10.62
N SER A 129 6.08 -6.83 -10.42
CA SER A 129 6.69 -8.15 -10.36
C SER A 129 7.43 -8.47 -11.66
N HIS A 130 8.60 -9.08 -11.52
CA HIS A 130 9.37 -9.59 -12.64
C HIS A 130 10.36 -10.64 -12.15
N ALA A 131 10.31 -11.83 -12.76
CA ALA A 131 11.09 -13.01 -12.38
C ALA A 131 10.99 -13.30 -10.87
N VAL A 132 11.94 -14.05 -10.32
CA VAL A 132 11.95 -14.39 -8.89
C VAL A 132 12.49 -13.24 -8.03
N TYR A 133 13.51 -12.52 -8.51
CA TYR A 133 14.27 -11.51 -7.75
C TYR A 133 14.40 -10.14 -8.43
N HIS A 134 13.95 -10.00 -9.67
CA HIS A 134 14.31 -8.88 -10.56
C HIS A 134 13.19 -7.84 -10.70
N HIS A 135 12.44 -7.62 -9.63
CA HIS A 135 11.28 -6.73 -9.66
C HIS A 135 11.68 -5.29 -10.01
N VAL A 136 10.72 -4.53 -10.55
CA VAL A 136 10.93 -3.14 -10.97
C VAL A 136 10.14 -2.22 -10.06
N ILE A 137 10.83 -1.32 -9.37
CA ILE A 137 10.24 -0.24 -8.59
C ILE A 137 10.27 1.02 -9.47
N VAL A 138 9.11 1.65 -9.68
CA VAL A 138 8.99 2.96 -10.32
C VAL A 138 8.58 3.98 -9.26
N VAL A 139 9.39 5.01 -9.08
CA VAL A 139 9.19 6.10 -8.10
C VAL A 139 9.29 7.45 -8.82
N PRO A 140 8.67 8.52 -8.31
CA PRO A 140 8.84 9.84 -8.92
C PRO A 140 10.30 10.31 -8.78
N GLU A 141 10.80 11.11 -9.71
CA GLU A 141 12.15 11.66 -9.63
C GLU A 141 12.34 12.56 -8.40
N PHE A 142 11.29 13.28 -8.04
CA PHE A 142 11.21 14.11 -6.84
C PHE A 142 10.09 13.61 -5.95
N SER A 143 10.29 13.59 -4.64
CA SER A 143 9.27 13.15 -3.68
C SER A 143 9.25 14.09 -2.48
N PHE A 144 8.08 14.24 -1.86
CA PHE A 144 7.96 14.87 -0.54
C PHE A 144 8.61 14.02 0.56
N ASP A 145 8.80 12.72 0.31
CA ASP A 145 9.42 11.76 1.24
C ASP A 145 10.21 10.70 0.46
N PRO A 146 11.41 11.04 -0.04
CA PRO A 146 12.23 10.09 -0.82
C PRO A 146 12.46 8.76 -0.11
N MET A 147 12.76 8.79 1.20
CA MET A 147 13.09 7.58 1.94
C MET A 147 11.84 6.75 2.26
N GLY A 148 10.78 7.39 2.77
CA GLY A 148 9.54 6.71 3.13
C GLY A 148 8.92 5.97 1.93
N ILE A 149 8.85 6.61 0.76
CA ILE A 149 8.33 5.93 -0.42
C ILE A 149 9.21 4.75 -0.83
N LEU A 150 10.53 4.87 -0.79
CA LEU A 150 11.44 3.81 -1.21
C LEU A 150 11.35 2.62 -0.26
N VAL A 151 11.32 2.85 1.06
CA VAL A 151 11.13 1.78 2.06
C VAL A 151 9.82 1.04 1.80
N ARG A 152 8.72 1.77 1.56
CA ARG A 152 7.42 1.17 1.23
C ARG A 152 7.51 0.29 -0.03
N GLN A 153 8.10 0.80 -1.11
CA GLN A 153 8.17 0.06 -2.38
C GLN A 153 9.14 -1.13 -2.30
N PHE A 154 10.29 -1.00 -1.63
CA PHE A 154 11.19 -2.13 -1.42
C PHE A 154 10.54 -3.24 -0.58
N ALA A 155 9.71 -2.90 0.40
CA ALA A 155 8.98 -3.90 1.18
C ALA A 155 7.97 -4.69 0.33
N ILE A 156 7.30 -4.03 -0.61
CA ILE A 156 6.45 -4.70 -1.60
C ILE A 156 7.30 -5.59 -2.53
N ALA A 157 8.48 -5.14 -2.95
CA ALA A 157 9.39 -5.97 -3.73
C ALA A 157 9.90 -7.19 -2.94
N ALA A 158 10.19 -7.04 -1.66
CA ALA A 158 10.55 -8.15 -0.78
C ALA A 158 9.40 -9.16 -0.65
N HIS A 159 8.16 -8.67 -0.54
CA HIS A 159 6.97 -9.51 -0.53
C HIS A 159 6.83 -10.29 -1.83
N TYR A 160 6.97 -9.63 -2.98
CA TYR A 160 7.00 -10.32 -4.27
C TYR A 160 8.10 -11.39 -4.33
N THR A 161 9.30 -11.10 -3.84
CA THR A 161 10.41 -12.07 -3.84
C THR A 161 10.06 -13.31 -3.02
N CYS A 162 9.56 -13.13 -1.79
CA CYS A 162 9.08 -14.23 -0.95
C CYS A 162 7.97 -15.03 -1.61
N MET A 163 7.04 -14.35 -2.28
CA MET A 163 5.96 -15.00 -3.01
C MET A 163 6.49 -15.84 -4.17
N ARG A 164 7.40 -15.31 -4.99
CA ARG A 164 7.91 -15.99 -6.19
C ARG A 164 8.81 -17.19 -5.92
N GLN A 165 9.26 -17.36 -4.68
CA GLN A 165 9.96 -18.57 -4.23
C GLN A 165 9.03 -19.74 -3.91
N LYS A 166 7.72 -19.51 -3.83
CA LYS A 166 6.72 -20.54 -3.51
C LYS A 166 6.26 -21.25 -4.78
N PRO A 167 5.88 -22.54 -4.67
CA PRO A 167 5.39 -23.29 -5.81
C PRO A 167 3.97 -22.85 -6.21
N GLY A 168 3.67 -23.01 -7.49
CA GLY A 168 2.31 -22.90 -8.03
C GLY A 168 1.86 -21.51 -8.45
N LEU A 169 0.78 -21.45 -9.22
CA LEU A 169 0.25 -20.21 -9.80
C LEU A 169 -0.24 -19.22 -8.74
N ALA A 170 -0.73 -19.71 -7.60
CA ALA A 170 -1.18 -18.88 -6.48
C ALA A 170 -0.05 -18.01 -5.89
N ALA A 171 1.21 -18.46 -6.01
CA ALA A 171 2.39 -17.70 -5.60
C ALA A 171 2.70 -16.52 -6.54
N LEU A 172 2.18 -16.55 -7.77
CA LEU A 172 2.33 -15.47 -8.74
C LEU A 172 1.23 -14.42 -8.60
N MET A 173 0.19 -14.73 -7.83
CA MET A 173 -0.92 -13.84 -7.51
C MET A 173 -0.65 -13.14 -6.18
N THR A 174 -0.71 -11.83 -6.19
CA THR A 174 -0.50 -11.01 -5.00
C THR A 174 -1.66 -10.09 -4.79
N ASP A 175 -2.12 -10.03 -3.55
CA ASP A 175 -3.23 -9.18 -3.15
C ASP A 175 -2.75 -7.76 -2.83
N ASN A 176 -3.42 -6.74 -3.37
CA ASN A 176 -3.04 -5.34 -3.13
C ASN A 176 -3.12 -4.96 -1.65
N LEU A 177 -4.03 -5.58 -0.89
CA LEU A 177 -4.13 -5.34 0.54
C LEU A 177 -2.91 -5.94 1.29
N THR A 178 -2.50 -7.17 0.99
CA THR A 178 -1.26 -7.74 1.58
C THR A 178 -0.02 -6.90 1.27
N GLN A 179 0.12 -6.43 0.03
CA GLN A 179 1.20 -5.52 -0.36
C GLN A 179 1.14 -4.19 0.38
N SER A 180 -0.05 -3.62 0.51
CA SER A 180 -0.27 -2.38 1.26
C SER A 180 0.09 -2.57 2.73
N MET A 181 -0.28 -3.71 3.33
CA MET A 181 0.07 -4.04 4.71
C MET A 181 1.58 -4.12 4.90
N VAL A 182 2.29 -4.90 4.08
CA VAL A 182 3.75 -5.06 4.19
C VAL A 182 4.48 -3.74 3.91
N GLY A 183 4.04 -3.01 2.88
CA GLY A 183 4.60 -1.71 2.50
C GLY A 183 4.45 -0.66 3.59
N HIS A 184 3.24 -0.50 4.14
CA HIS A 184 3.00 0.45 5.23
C HIS A 184 3.69 0.02 6.52
N TYR A 185 3.80 -1.29 6.78
CA TYR A 185 4.51 -1.78 7.94
C TYR A 185 5.98 -1.35 7.94
N ALA A 186 6.69 -1.62 6.84
CA ALA A 186 8.10 -1.24 6.73
C ALA A 186 8.29 0.28 6.83
N LEU A 187 7.43 1.07 6.17
CA LEU A 187 7.44 2.53 6.26
C LEU A 187 7.28 3.01 7.71
N LEU A 188 6.28 2.49 8.44
CA LEU A 188 6.00 2.91 9.81
C LEU A 188 7.09 2.43 10.77
N ARG A 189 7.67 1.25 10.54
CA ARG A 189 8.84 0.77 11.30
C ARG A 189 10.04 1.66 11.06
N PHE A 190 10.33 2.03 9.82
CA PHE A 190 11.39 2.98 9.49
C PHE A 190 11.15 4.33 10.17
N ALA A 191 9.96 4.91 10.02
CA ALA A 191 9.61 6.18 10.66
C ALA A 191 9.70 6.15 12.18
N SER A 192 9.46 5.00 12.82
CA SER A 192 9.62 4.84 14.26
C SER A 192 11.08 4.82 14.73
N LEU A 193 12.01 4.44 13.84
CA LEU A 193 13.45 4.36 14.11
C LEU A 193 14.20 5.62 13.66
N HIS A 194 13.73 6.23 12.58
CA HIS A 194 14.31 7.39 11.89
C HIS A 194 13.24 8.45 11.61
N PRO A 195 12.59 9.02 12.64
CA PRO A 195 11.51 9.99 12.47
C PRO A 195 11.93 11.25 11.69
N GLU A 196 13.22 11.60 11.71
CA GLU A 196 13.81 12.71 10.99
C GLU A 196 13.91 12.49 9.47
N GLU A 197 13.95 11.22 9.02
CA GLU A 197 14.14 10.86 7.61
C GLU A 197 12.84 10.57 6.87
N CYS A 198 11.68 10.61 7.54
CA CYS A 198 10.39 10.24 6.96
C CYS A 198 9.33 11.30 7.23
N ALA A 199 8.58 11.70 6.19
CA ALA A 199 7.42 12.57 6.32
C ALA A 199 6.16 11.75 6.67
N VAL A 200 6.24 11.03 7.80
CA VAL A 200 5.23 10.04 8.20
C VAL A 200 3.83 10.63 8.29
N MET A 201 3.71 11.90 8.70
CA MET A 201 2.43 12.61 8.78
C MET A 201 1.73 12.69 7.42
N ARG A 202 2.47 12.86 6.34
CA ARG A 202 1.93 12.92 4.97
C ARG A 202 1.53 11.54 4.46
N HIS A 203 2.22 10.49 4.90
CA HIS A 203 1.76 9.12 4.66
C HIS A 203 0.49 8.79 5.45
N LEU A 204 0.38 9.27 6.71
CA LEU A 204 -0.81 9.11 7.54
C LEU A 204 -2.00 9.95 7.06
N GLN A 205 -1.78 11.08 6.38
CA GLN A 205 -2.84 11.84 5.68
C GLN A 205 -3.64 10.95 4.74
N LEU A 206 -2.95 10.08 4.02
CA LEU A 206 -3.59 9.22 3.04
C LEU A 206 -4.59 8.27 3.72
N MET A 207 -4.40 7.95 5.00
CA MET A 207 -5.41 7.19 5.76
C MET A 207 -6.74 7.93 5.85
N VAL A 208 -6.73 9.24 6.08
CA VAL A 208 -7.95 10.06 6.13
C VAL A 208 -8.61 10.05 4.75
N SER A 209 -7.85 10.38 3.69
CA SER A 209 -8.35 10.36 2.31
C SER A 209 -8.93 9.00 1.90
N TRP A 210 -8.31 7.90 2.35
CA TRP A 210 -8.78 6.56 2.04
C TRP A 210 -9.94 6.08 2.93
N GLU A 211 -10.07 6.58 4.16
CA GLU A 211 -11.28 6.40 4.98
C GLU A 211 -12.49 6.99 4.25
N PHE A 212 -12.34 8.20 3.67
CA PHE A 212 -13.36 8.80 2.79
C PHE A 212 -13.65 7.92 1.57
N ALA A 213 -12.63 7.47 0.85
CA ALA A 213 -12.80 6.60 -0.32
C ALA A 213 -13.54 5.29 0.03
N LYS A 214 -13.22 4.68 1.18
CA LYS A 214 -13.91 3.50 1.71
C LYS A 214 -15.38 3.81 2.02
N GLY A 215 -15.68 4.92 2.68
CA GLY A 215 -17.06 5.35 2.93
C GLY A 215 -17.87 5.57 1.63
N LEU A 216 -17.25 6.20 0.64
CA LEU A 216 -17.84 6.39 -0.69
C LEU A 216 -18.11 5.07 -1.41
N SER A 217 -17.18 4.12 -1.35
CA SER A 217 -17.32 2.79 -1.98
C SER A 217 -18.51 1.99 -1.46
N LYS A 218 -18.98 2.29 -0.24
CA LYS A 218 -20.08 1.59 0.43
C LYS A 218 -21.44 2.26 0.24
N THR A 219 -21.48 3.43 -0.40
CA THR A 219 -22.73 4.18 -0.58
C THR A 219 -23.39 3.77 -1.89
N PRO A 220 -24.62 3.20 -1.89
CA PRO A 220 -25.29 2.70 -3.10
C PRO A 220 -25.59 3.76 -4.15
N GLN A 221 -25.55 5.05 -3.77
CA GLN A 221 -25.82 6.21 -4.61
C GLN A 221 -24.73 7.27 -4.35
N MET A 222 -23.75 7.38 -5.24
CA MET A 222 -22.82 8.52 -5.25
C MET A 222 -23.59 9.85 -5.44
N PRO A 223 -22.96 11.03 -5.31
CA PRO A 223 -22.19 11.61 -4.21
C PRO A 223 -23.09 12.31 -3.17
N MET A 224 -24.37 12.52 -3.49
CA MET A 224 -25.35 13.18 -2.61
C MET A 224 -25.62 12.37 -1.33
N GLY A 225 -25.62 11.04 -1.42
CA GLY A 225 -25.86 10.16 -0.27
C GLY A 225 -24.73 10.18 0.77
N PHE A 226 -23.48 10.41 0.35
CA PHE A 226 -22.33 10.47 1.27
C PHE A 226 -22.20 11.84 1.93
N VAL A 227 -22.33 12.93 1.18
CA VAL A 227 -22.32 14.30 1.74
C VAL A 227 -23.49 14.51 2.72
N ALA A 228 -24.63 13.83 2.48
CA ALA A 228 -25.79 13.82 3.37
C ALA A 228 -25.74 12.71 4.45
N SER A 229 -24.72 11.86 4.49
CA SER A 229 -24.57 10.84 5.53
C SER A 229 -24.08 11.44 6.85
N ASP A 230 -24.40 10.81 7.98
CA ASP A 230 -23.91 11.23 9.30
C ASP A 230 -22.38 11.34 9.33
N LEU A 231 -21.71 10.44 8.61
CA LEU A 231 -20.27 10.45 8.42
C LEU A 231 -19.83 11.67 7.60
N GLY A 232 -20.39 11.93 6.41
CA GLY A 232 -20.05 13.12 5.61
C GLY A 232 -20.29 14.44 6.34
N GLY A 233 -21.40 14.55 7.07
CA GLY A 233 -21.71 15.69 7.92
C GLY A 233 -20.75 15.85 9.11
N GLN A 234 -20.35 14.75 9.75
CA GLN A 234 -19.37 14.76 10.83
C GLN A 234 -17.97 15.13 10.33
N LEU A 235 -17.58 14.60 9.17
CA LEU A 235 -16.29 14.88 8.55
C LEU A 235 -16.21 16.35 8.07
N MET A 236 -17.28 16.93 7.52
CA MET A 236 -17.33 18.37 7.22
C MET A 236 -17.20 19.26 8.48
N ARG A 237 -17.74 18.82 9.62
CA ARG A 237 -17.62 19.53 10.91
C ARG A 237 -16.21 19.43 11.50
N ASP A 238 -15.61 18.24 11.45
CA ASP A 238 -14.35 17.94 12.15
C ASP A 238 -13.10 18.44 11.38
N TYR A 239 -13.18 18.58 10.05
CA TYR A 239 -12.01 18.85 9.19
C TYR A 239 -12.02 20.19 8.46
N GLY A 240 -13.11 20.95 8.56
CA GLY A 240 -13.33 22.16 7.78
C GLY A 240 -13.61 21.86 6.30
N GLY A 241 -14.42 22.71 5.67
CA GLY A 241 -14.81 22.51 4.26
C GLY A 241 -13.64 22.52 3.28
N GLY A 242 -12.50 23.14 3.62
CA GLY A 242 -11.33 23.27 2.74
C GLY A 242 -10.57 21.97 2.50
N MET A 243 -10.14 21.28 3.57
CA MET A 243 -9.42 20.00 3.46
C MET A 243 -10.33 18.91 2.88
N PHE A 244 -11.59 18.86 3.32
CA PHE A 244 -12.58 17.95 2.76
C PHE A 244 -12.76 18.18 1.25
N LYS A 245 -12.91 19.43 0.81
CA LYS A 245 -13.01 19.76 -0.61
C LYS A 245 -11.75 19.37 -1.37
N ALA A 246 -10.56 19.63 -0.84
CA ALA A 246 -9.28 19.27 -1.48
C ALA A 246 -9.12 17.74 -1.64
N VAL A 247 -9.43 16.96 -0.61
CA VAL A 247 -9.40 15.48 -0.64
C VAL A 247 -10.40 14.94 -1.64
N MET A 248 -11.62 15.48 -1.65
CA MET A 248 -12.65 15.06 -2.60
C MET A 248 -12.27 15.46 -4.03
N THR A 249 -11.81 16.68 -4.26
CA THR A 249 -11.33 17.14 -5.56
C THR A 249 -10.20 16.25 -6.09
N ASP A 250 -9.19 15.94 -5.28
CA ASP A 250 -8.09 15.04 -5.67
C ASP A 250 -8.58 13.63 -5.99
N LEU A 251 -9.48 13.06 -5.17
CA LEU A 251 -10.05 11.74 -5.41
C LEU A 251 -10.99 11.70 -6.64
N TYR A 252 -11.71 12.78 -6.95
CA TYR A 252 -12.69 12.79 -8.04
C TYR A 252 -12.11 13.27 -9.38
N GLU A 253 -11.26 14.28 -9.40
CA GLU A 253 -10.68 14.84 -10.63
C GLU A 253 -9.57 13.95 -11.21
N SER A 254 -8.95 13.09 -10.39
CA SER A 254 -7.94 12.13 -10.83
C SER A 254 -8.50 10.82 -11.42
N MET A 255 -9.82 10.60 -11.41
CA MET A 255 -10.39 9.27 -11.66
C MET A 255 -11.31 9.21 -12.90
N THR A 256 -10.82 8.61 -13.98
CA THR A 256 -11.62 8.30 -15.18
C THR A 256 -12.51 7.06 -15.04
N HIS A 257 -12.26 6.12 -14.11
CA HIS A 257 -12.95 4.80 -14.12
C HIS A 257 -13.30 4.15 -12.76
N GLY A 258 -13.27 4.86 -11.62
CA GLY A 258 -13.77 4.36 -10.32
C GLY A 258 -13.02 3.17 -9.68
N GLN A 259 -12.14 2.48 -10.42
CA GLN A 259 -11.31 1.39 -9.91
C GLN A 259 -10.33 1.85 -8.82
N ALA A 260 -9.84 3.10 -8.90
CA ALA A 260 -8.92 3.66 -7.91
C ALA A 260 -9.55 3.84 -6.51
N ILE A 261 -10.88 3.96 -6.39
CA ILE A 261 -11.58 3.96 -5.09
C ILE A 261 -11.41 2.61 -4.38
N TRP A 262 -11.50 1.52 -5.14
CA TRP A 262 -11.37 0.16 -4.62
C TRP A 262 -9.94 -0.15 -4.17
N PHE A 263 -8.93 0.27 -4.96
CA PHE A 263 -7.52 0.22 -4.54
C PHE A 263 -7.23 1.12 -3.34
N GLY A 264 -7.92 2.26 -3.20
CA GLY A 264 -7.82 3.16 -2.05
C GLY A 264 -8.27 2.52 -0.74
N SER A 265 -9.40 1.81 -0.75
CA SER A 265 -9.90 1.09 0.44
C SER A 265 -8.91 0.02 0.94
N ASN A 266 -8.24 -0.69 0.03
CA ASN A 266 -7.25 -1.70 0.39
C ASN A 266 -5.98 -1.10 1.00
N ASN A 267 -5.58 0.11 0.58
CA ASN A 267 -4.47 0.83 1.20
C ASN A 267 -4.79 1.26 2.63
N PHE A 268 -6.01 1.78 2.88
CA PHE A 268 -6.48 2.07 4.24
C PHE A 268 -6.41 0.82 5.13
N THR A 269 -7.05 -0.25 4.69
CA THR A 269 -7.09 -1.49 5.48
C THR A 269 -5.69 -2.07 5.71
N GLY A 270 -4.81 -2.00 4.70
CA GLY A 270 -3.42 -2.41 4.83
C GLY A 270 -2.66 -1.57 5.84
N MET A 271 -2.85 -0.26 5.84
CA MET A 271 -2.21 0.64 6.81
C MET A 271 -2.72 0.44 8.23
N VAL A 272 -4.02 0.17 8.40
CA VAL A 272 -4.60 -0.17 9.70
C VAL A 272 -4.01 -1.47 10.25
N LEU A 273 -3.90 -2.50 9.40
CA LEU A 273 -3.21 -3.75 9.74
C LEU A 273 -1.74 -3.51 10.12
N ALA A 274 -1.03 -2.70 9.32
CA ALA A 274 0.37 -2.37 9.59
C ALA A 274 0.56 -1.70 10.96
N LEU A 275 -0.28 -0.72 11.30
CA LEU A 275 -0.26 -0.07 12.62
C LEU A 275 -0.64 -1.02 13.75
N THR A 276 -1.60 -1.93 13.51
CA THR A 276 -2.04 -2.92 14.50
C THR A 276 -0.90 -3.84 14.93
N PHE A 277 -0.08 -4.29 13.99
CA PHE A 277 1.03 -5.21 14.28
C PHE A 277 2.38 -4.53 14.45
N LEU A 278 2.41 -3.19 14.46
CA LEU A 278 3.65 -2.42 14.47
C LEU A 278 4.56 -2.85 15.62
N GLY A 279 5.78 -3.27 15.29
CA GLY A 279 6.79 -3.74 16.25
C GLY A 279 6.93 -5.26 16.33
N ASP A 280 6.02 -6.05 15.74
CA ASP A 280 6.17 -7.50 15.60
C ASP A 280 6.84 -7.90 14.27
N ASP A 281 8.14 -7.62 14.16
CA ASP A 281 8.91 -7.85 12.92
C ASP A 281 8.96 -9.35 12.58
N HIS A 282 8.94 -10.22 13.60
CA HIS A 282 8.87 -11.67 13.44
C HIS A 282 7.54 -12.08 12.81
N GLY A 283 6.42 -11.65 13.38
CA GLY A 283 5.09 -11.95 12.85
C GLY A 283 4.90 -11.47 11.42
N MET A 284 5.40 -10.27 11.08
CA MET A 284 5.35 -9.78 9.69
C MET A 284 6.19 -10.64 8.73
N THR A 285 7.38 -11.07 9.17
CA THR A 285 8.21 -12.00 8.38
C THR A 285 7.51 -13.35 8.19
N GLN A 286 6.86 -13.88 9.24
CA GLN A 286 6.06 -15.10 9.14
C GLN A 286 4.90 -14.92 8.16
N PHE A 287 4.19 -13.79 8.25
CA PHE A 287 3.08 -13.45 7.34
C PHE A 287 3.54 -13.48 5.88
N MET A 288 4.63 -12.79 5.54
CA MET A 288 5.20 -12.82 4.19
C MET A 288 5.58 -14.23 3.75
N ARG A 289 6.12 -15.06 4.66
CA ARG A 289 6.51 -16.45 4.37
C ARG A 289 5.32 -17.34 4.06
N ILE A 290 4.19 -17.16 4.75
CA ILE A 290 3.01 -18.04 4.59
C ILE A 290 1.97 -17.48 3.61
N ASP A 291 2.12 -16.24 3.16
CA ASP A 291 1.18 -15.62 2.24
C ASP A 291 1.06 -16.38 0.92
N SER A 292 -0.14 -16.44 0.36
CA SER A 292 -0.41 -17.10 -0.92
C SER A 292 -1.78 -16.69 -1.43
N GLY A 293 -1.96 -16.67 -2.75
CA GLY A 293 -3.20 -16.31 -3.43
C GLY A 293 -4.39 -17.23 -3.10
N ASP A 294 -4.11 -18.46 -2.64
CA ASP A 294 -5.08 -19.51 -2.31
C ASP A 294 -5.50 -19.57 -0.84
N ARG A 295 -5.00 -18.65 -0.01
CA ARG A 295 -5.34 -18.55 1.41
C ARG A 295 -6.11 -17.28 1.72
N ALA A 296 -7.08 -17.37 2.63
CA ALA A 296 -7.80 -16.20 3.11
C ALA A 296 -6.91 -15.35 4.03
N LEU A 297 -7.15 -14.04 4.07
CA LEU A 297 -6.36 -13.11 4.88
C LEU A 297 -6.43 -13.43 6.39
N ALA A 298 -7.61 -13.81 6.89
CA ALA A 298 -7.80 -14.16 8.31
C ALA A 298 -6.93 -15.33 8.76
N ASP A 299 -6.81 -16.37 7.93
CA ASP A 299 -6.01 -17.56 8.23
C ASP A 299 -4.53 -17.19 8.31
N LYS A 300 -4.07 -16.37 7.36
CA LYS A 300 -2.70 -15.86 7.29
C LYS A 300 -2.36 -15.01 8.52
N ILE A 301 -3.26 -14.12 8.94
CA ILE A 301 -3.05 -13.30 10.14
C ILE A 301 -3.01 -14.17 11.40
N THR A 302 -3.94 -15.11 11.54
CA THR A 302 -4.03 -15.96 12.74
C THR A 302 -2.79 -16.83 12.92
N GLU A 303 -2.25 -17.36 11.83
CA GLU A 303 -1.03 -18.18 11.85
C GLU A 303 0.23 -17.33 12.08
N ALA A 304 0.34 -16.17 11.43
CA ALA A 304 1.51 -15.31 11.56
C ALA A 304 1.60 -14.60 12.91
N PHE A 305 0.45 -14.32 13.53
CA PHE A 305 0.32 -13.55 14.77
C PHE A 305 -0.51 -14.34 15.82
N PRO A 306 0.03 -15.45 16.38
CA PRO A 306 -0.74 -16.40 17.21
C PRO A 306 -1.26 -15.82 18.54
N GLY A 307 -0.80 -14.64 18.94
CA GLY A 307 -1.29 -13.91 20.11
C GLY A 307 -2.66 -13.24 19.93
N ILE A 308 -3.20 -13.22 18.70
CA ILE A 308 -4.37 -12.40 18.33
C ILE A 308 -5.57 -13.30 18.07
N ARG A 309 -6.44 -13.45 19.07
CA ARG A 309 -7.66 -14.27 18.97
C ARG A 309 -8.82 -13.47 18.34
N PRO A 310 -9.86 -14.10 17.77
CA PRO A 310 -10.98 -13.41 17.10
C PRO A 310 -11.80 -12.40 17.94
N LEU A 311 -11.69 -12.44 19.27
CA LEU A 311 -12.18 -11.37 20.18
C LEU A 311 -11.36 -10.07 20.13
N ALA A 312 -10.30 -10.03 19.30
CA ALA A 312 -9.35 -8.94 19.19
C ALA A 312 -9.81 -7.76 18.33
N PHE A 313 -11.05 -7.69 17.82
CA PHE A 313 -11.47 -6.52 17.02
C PHE A 313 -11.41 -5.20 17.80
N GLU A 314 -11.95 -5.16 19.02
CA GLU A 314 -11.87 -3.99 19.90
C GLU A 314 -10.42 -3.69 20.32
N GLN A 315 -9.59 -4.73 20.49
CA GLN A 315 -8.17 -4.60 20.83
C GLN A 315 -7.33 -4.13 19.64
N CYS A 316 -7.65 -4.56 18.42
CA CYS A 316 -7.05 -4.08 17.18
C CYS A 316 -7.43 -2.62 16.96
N PHE A 317 -8.68 -2.23 17.21
CA PHE A 317 -9.11 -0.84 17.11
C PHE A 317 -8.44 0.06 18.16
N ALA A 318 -8.38 -0.37 19.42
CA ALA A 318 -7.73 0.38 20.49
C ALA A 318 -6.20 0.45 20.28
N GLY A 319 -5.57 -0.68 19.94
CA GLY A 319 -4.15 -0.76 19.63
C GLY A 319 -3.76 0.07 18.41
N PHE A 320 -4.56 -0.01 17.35
CA PHE A 320 -4.43 0.84 16.16
C PHE A 320 -4.46 2.33 16.52
N ASN A 321 -5.46 2.78 17.26
CA ASN A 321 -5.59 4.21 17.61
C ASN A 321 -4.48 4.68 18.55
N ALA A 322 -4.04 3.84 19.49
CA ALA A 322 -2.93 4.16 20.38
C ALA A 322 -1.59 4.26 19.62
N GLN A 323 -1.33 3.32 18.71
CA GLN A 323 -0.13 3.36 17.86
C GLN A 323 -0.16 4.54 16.90
N LEU A 324 -1.33 4.85 16.32
CA LEU A 324 -1.50 6.02 15.48
C LEU A 324 -1.18 7.31 16.24
N ALA A 325 -1.73 7.50 17.43
CA ALA A 325 -1.44 8.66 18.28
C ALA A 325 0.06 8.79 18.58
N ARG A 326 0.74 7.68 18.89
CA ARG A 326 2.19 7.65 19.09
C ARG A 326 2.96 8.05 17.84
N MET A 327 2.58 7.53 16.67
CA MET A 327 3.23 7.88 15.40
C MET A 327 3.03 9.35 15.05
N ILE A 328 1.86 9.91 15.34
CA ILE A 328 1.58 11.34 15.16
C ILE A 328 2.51 12.18 16.05
N GLN A 329 2.65 11.84 17.33
CA GLN A 329 3.53 12.54 18.25
C GLN A 329 4.99 12.56 17.76
N LEU A 330 5.49 11.40 17.31
CA LEU A 330 6.84 11.29 16.74
C LEU A 330 7.01 12.15 15.48
N GLY A 331 5.99 12.18 14.60
CA GLY A 331 5.99 13.00 13.40
C GLY A 331 5.93 14.51 13.69
N THR A 332 5.16 14.94 14.68
CA THR A 332 5.05 16.36 15.06
C THR A 332 6.31 16.92 15.72
N ALA A 333 7.13 16.08 16.37
CA ALA A 333 8.41 16.50 16.95
C ALA A 333 9.43 16.99 15.90
N ARG A 334 9.21 16.69 14.61
CA ARG A 334 9.99 17.22 13.48
C ARG A 334 9.60 18.65 13.08
N ALA A 335 8.37 19.06 13.37
CA ALA A 335 7.81 20.35 12.93
C ALA A 335 8.00 21.49 13.96
N ALA A 336 8.47 21.17 15.17
CA ALA A 336 8.74 22.11 16.27
C ALA A 336 10.24 22.37 16.42
#